data_AF-A0A3D2KQQ5-F1
#
_entry.id   AF-A0A3D2KQQ5-F1
#
_cell.length_a   1.000
_cell.length_b   1.000
_cell.length_c   1.000
_cell.angle_alpha   90.00
_cell.angle_beta   90.00
_cell.angle_gamma   90.00
#
_symmetry.space_group_name_H-M   'P 1'
#
loop_
_entity.id
_entity.type
_entity.pdbx_description
1 polymer ?
#
loop_
_entity_poly.entity_id
_entity_poly.type
_entity_poly.pdbx_seq_one_letter_code
_entity_poly.pdbx_strand_id
1 'polypeptide(L)'
;MKKTTLAQAYVFRATKRLKALEVLLHEESYSDVVREAQEVIELALKGLLREIGMDPPSSTMWATSESVGRSQAGGRSRPEDGRGVWLKGLPS
;
A
#
# COMPACT_ATOMS: atom_id res chain seq x y z
N MET A 1 -27.55 0.59 22.47
CA MET A 1 -26.66 0.71 21.29
C MET A 1 -25.82 -0.57 21.18
N LYS A 2 -25.84 -1.26 20.03
CA LYS A 2 -24.95 -2.41 19.79
C LYS A 2 -23.53 -1.87 19.63
N LYS A 3 -22.56 -2.43 20.36
CA LYS A 3 -21.15 -2.07 20.18
C LYS A 3 -20.69 -2.63 18.83
N THR A 4 -20.31 -1.76 17.91
CA THR A 4 -19.71 -2.16 16.63
C THR A 4 -18.35 -2.81 16.90
N THR A 5 -18.12 -3.99 16.33
CA THR A 5 -16.81 -4.66 16.46
C THR A 5 -15.75 -3.87 15.69
N LEU A 6 -14.48 -4.06 16.03
CA LEU A 6 -13.38 -3.41 15.30
C LEU A 6 -13.37 -3.83 13.81
N ALA A 7 -13.68 -5.09 13.51
CA ALA A 7 -13.84 -5.61 12.16
C ALA A 7 -14.91 -4.83 11.38
N GLN A 8 -16.11 -4.69 11.97
CA GLN A 8 -17.21 -3.93 11.39
C GLN A 8 -16.87 -2.44 11.21
N ALA A 9 -16.10 -1.85 12.14
CA ALA A 9 -15.66 -0.46 12.04
C ALA A 9 -14.74 -0.23 10.82
N TYR A 10 -13.84 -1.18 10.52
CA TYR A 10 -12.98 -1.11 9.33
C TYR A 10 -13.79 -1.20 8.04
N VAL A 11 -14.68 -2.19 7.92
CA VAL A 11 -15.55 -2.34 6.75
C VAL A 11 -16.43 -1.11 6.55
N PHE A 12 -17.02 -0.58 7.63
CA PHE A 12 -17.83 0.63 7.56
C PHE A 12 -17.03 1.82 7.02
N ARG A 13 -15.79 2.04 7.47
CA ARG A 13 -14.91 3.09 6.93
C ARG A 13 -14.58 2.87 5.45
N ALA A 14 -14.30 1.63 5.04
CA ALA A 14 -14.06 1.31 3.62
C ALA A 14 -15.26 1.70 2.74
N THR A 15 -16.50 1.40 3.17
CA THR A 15 -17.70 1.76 2.39
C THR A 15 -17.92 3.26 2.25
N LYS A 16 -17.49 4.07 3.24
CA LYS A 16 -17.57 5.53 3.14
C LYS A 16 -16.57 6.07 2.10
N ARG A 17 -15.38 5.50 2.08
CA ARG A 17 -14.30 5.87 1.15
C ARG A 17 -14.56 5.42 -0.28
N LEU A 18 -15.23 4.27 -0.44
CA LEU A 18 -15.69 3.80 -1.75
C LEU A 18 -16.57 4.84 -2.47
N LYS A 19 -17.38 5.61 -1.71
CA LYS A 19 -18.18 6.71 -2.28
C LYS A 19 -17.34 7.90 -2.73
N ALA A 20 -16.22 8.17 -2.06
CA ALA A 20 -15.32 9.26 -2.44
C ALA A 20 -14.61 8.97 -3.77
N LEU A 21 -14.37 7.69 -4.09
CA LEU A 21 -13.77 7.29 -5.37
C LEU A 21 -14.59 7.71 -6.58
N GLU A 22 -15.92 7.69 -6.49
CA GLU A 22 -16.79 8.14 -7.59
C GLU A 22 -16.57 9.62 -7.90
N VAL A 23 -16.41 10.45 -6.86
CA VAL A 23 -16.12 11.88 -6.99
C VAL A 23 -14.73 12.09 -7.58
N LEU A 24 -13.71 11.43 -7.04
CA LEU A 24 -12.33 11.58 -7.52
C LEU A 24 -12.17 11.13 -8.98
N LEU A 25 -12.90 10.09 -9.38
CA LEU A 25 -12.91 9.61 -10.77
C LEU A 25 -13.61 10.60 -11.70
N HIS A 26 -14.73 11.18 -11.27
CA HIS A 26 -15.44 12.22 -12.02
C HIS A 26 -14.58 13.46 -12.26
N GLU A 27 -13.77 13.85 -11.27
CA GLU A 27 -12.84 14.98 -11.37
C GLU A 27 -11.53 14.63 -12.10
N GLU A 28 -11.43 13.43 -12.68
CA GLU A 28 -10.22 12.93 -13.35
C GLU A 28 -8.94 12.97 -12.48
N SER A 29 -9.09 12.95 -11.15
CA SER A 29 -7.95 12.98 -10.21
C SER A 29 -7.37 11.57 -10.01
N TYR A 30 -6.75 11.03 -11.07
CA TYR A 30 -6.35 9.62 -11.11
C TYR A 30 -5.34 9.21 -10.01
N SER A 31 -4.40 10.10 -9.63
CA SER A 31 -3.46 9.80 -8.54
C SER A 31 -4.17 9.67 -7.19
N ASP A 32 -5.18 10.49 -6.95
CA ASP A 32 -5.99 10.43 -5.72
C ASP A 32 -6.94 9.23 -5.75
N VAL A 33 -7.48 8.86 -6.91
CA VAL A 33 -8.25 7.62 -7.10
C VAL A 33 -7.43 6.41 -6.67
N VAL A 34 -6.19 6.28 -7.16
CA VAL A 34 -5.32 5.15 -6.81
C VAL A 34 -5.03 5.11 -5.31
N ARG A 35 -4.71 6.26 -4.71
CA ARG A 35 -4.43 6.37 -3.28
C ARG A 35 -5.65 6.00 -2.43
N GLU A 36 -6.81 6.54 -2.75
CA GLU A 36 -8.04 6.26 -1.98
C GLU A 36 -8.51 4.82 -2.17
N ALA A 37 -8.31 4.23 -3.36
CA ALA A 37 -8.61 2.82 -3.63
C ALA A 37 -7.71 1.88 -2.82
N GLN A 38 -6.42 2.21 -2.70
CA GLN A 38 -5.50 1.46 -1.85
C GLN A 38 -5.97 1.43 -0.39
N GLU A 39 -6.37 2.58 0.15
CA GLU A 39 -6.91 2.69 1.51
C GLU A 39 -8.23 1.92 1.70
N VAL A 40 -9.13 1.94 0.70
CA VAL A 40 -10.37 1.15 0.71
C VAL A 40 -10.05 -0.35 0.82
N ILE A 41 -9.12 -0.84 0.00
CA ILE A 41 -8.73 -2.26 0.00
C ILE A 41 -8.08 -2.64 1.33
N GLU A 42 -7.16 -1.81 1.85
CA GLU A 42 -6.49 -2.07 3.12
C GLU A 42 -7.48 -2.15 4.30
N LEU A 43 -8.44 -1.22 4.37
CA LEU A 43 -9.49 -1.24 5.40
C LEU A 43 -10.41 -2.46 5.26
N ALA A 44 -10.84 -2.79 4.03
CA ALA A 44 -11.69 -3.95 3.79
C ALA A 44 -11.01 -5.26 4.21
N LEU A 45 -9.75 -5.47 3.80
CA LEU A 45 -8.97 -6.66 4.17
C LEU A 45 -8.71 -6.73 5.68
N LYS A 46 -8.37 -5.60 6.33
CA LYS A 46 -8.22 -5.54 7.80
C LYS A 46 -9.52 -5.93 8.52
N GLY A 47 -10.66 -5.47 8.02
CA GLY A 47 -11.97 -5.83 8.55
C GLY A 47 -12.25 -7.33 8.41
N LEU A 48 -12.08 -7.87 7.21
CA LEU A 48 -12.35 -9.28 6.90
C LEU A 48 -11.45 -10.24 7.68
N LEU A 49 -10.14 -9.98 7.74
CA LEU A 49 -9.20 -10.80 8.51
C LEU A 49 -9.60 -10.85 9.98
N ARG A 50 -9.96 -9.70 10.57
CA ARG A 50 -10.40 -9.64 11.97
C ARG A 50 -11.72 -10.36 12.21
N GLU A 51 -12.64 -10.35 11.25
CA GLU A 51 -13.92 -11.06 11.35
C GLU A 51 -13.72 -12.58 11.43
N ILE A 52 -12.70 -13.12 10.74
CA ILE A 52 -12.35 -14.55 10.79
C ILE A 52 -11.35 -14.88 11.93
N GLY A 53 -11.09 -13.93 12.84
CA GLY A 53 -10.19 -14.12 13.98
C GLY A 53 -8.69 -14.05 13.64
N MET A 54 -8.33 -13.57 12.45
CA MET A 54 -6.95 -13.35 12.05
C MET A 54 -6.52 -11.90 12.28
N ASP A 55 -5.33 -11.70 12.84
CA ASP A 55 -4.75 -10.37 12.94
C ASP A 55 -4.18 -9.92 11.58
N PRO A 56 -4.55 -8.72 11.10
CA PRO A 56 -3.96 -8.18 9.89
C PRO A 56 -2.49 -7.81 10.11
N PRO A 57 -1.69 -7.77 9.03
CA PRO A 57 -0.29 -7.35 9.13
C PRO A 57 -0.16 -5.96 9.75
N SER A 58 0.83 -5.77 10.63
CA SER A 58 1.05 -4.52 11.36
C SER A 58 1.60 -3.40 10.46
N SER A 59 2.29 -3.76 9.38
CA SER A 59 2.84 -2.84 8.39
C SER A 59 1.81 -2.47 7.33
N THR A 60 1.60 -1.17 7.12
CA THR A 60 0.95 -0.66 5.90
C THR A 60 1.77 -1.09 4.68
N MET A 61 1.10 -1.37 3.56
CA MET A 61 1.69 -2.01 2.36
C MET A 61 2.94 -1.29 1.80
N TRP A 62 3.14 0.00 2.08
CA TRP A 62 4.34 0.77 1.71
C TRP A 62 5.58 0.49 2.59
N ALA A 63 5.38 0.13 3.86
CA ALA A 63 6.48 -0.17 4.79
C ALA A 63 7.17 -1.49 4.43
N THR A 64 6.46 -2.43 3.81
CA THR A 64 7.02 -3.67 3.27
C THR A 64 7.89 -3.44 2.02
N SER A 65 7.52 -2.53 1.12
CA SER A 65 8.36 -2.25 -0.05
C SER A 65 9.69 -1.58 0.31
N GLU A 66 9.71 -0.71 1.33
CA GLU A 66 10.97 -0.10 1.81
C GLU A 66 11.87 -1.08 2.60
N SER A 67 11.28 -2.01 3.36
CA SER A 67 12.04 -2.99 4.14
C SER A 67 12.60 -4.12 3.26
N VAL A 68 11.89 -4.52 2.20
CA VAL A 68 12.41 -5.43 1.17
C VAL A 68 13.60 -4.80 0.43
N GLY A 69 13.57 -3.49 0.15
CA GLY A 69 14.68 -2.77 -0.47
C GLY A 69 15.95 -2.67 0.41
N ARG A 70 15.80 -2.56 1.73
CA ARG A 70 16.93 -2.52 2.67
C ARG A 70 17.63 -3.88 2.85
N SER A 71 16.90 -4.98 2.76
CA SER A 71 17.48 -6.32 2.93
C SER A 71 18.35 -6.77 1.75
N GLN A 72 18.29 -6.09 0.59
CA GLN A 72 19.12 -6.33 -0.59
C GLN A 72 20.33 -5.37 -0.69
N ALA A 73 20.41 -4.35 0.18
CA ALA A 73 21.47 -3.34 0.18
C ALA A 73 22.66 -3.69 1.08
N GLY A 74 22.76 -4.96 1.52
CA GLY A 74 23.94 -5.49 2.19
C GLY A 74 25.02 -5.85 1.17
N GLY A 75 25.82 -4.87 0.76
CA GLY A 75 27.06 -5.09 0.00
C GLY A 75 27.09 -4.41 -1.35
N ARG A 76 27.40 -3.11 -1.35
CA ARG A 76 28.18 -2.45 -2.41
C ARG A 76 28.55 -1.07 -1.91
N SER A 77 29.82 -0.88 -1.57
CA SER A 77 30.42 0.43 -1.33
C SER A 77 30.19 1.30 -2.57
N ARG A 78 29.58 2.47 -2.36
CA ARG A 78 29.36 3.48 -3.38
C ARG A 78 30.72 4.06 -3.80
N PRO A 79 31.12 4.05 -5.08
CA PRO A 79 32.32 4.75 -5.51
C PRO A 79 32.07 6.27 -5.39
N GLU A 80 33.04 7.02 -4.87
CA GLU A 80 32.91 8.47 -4.63
C GLU A 80 33.00 9.33 -5.89
N ASP A 81 33.22 8.75 -7.08
CA ASP A 81 33.57 9.51 -8.28
C ASP A 81 32.44 9.60 -9.32
N GLY A 82 31.19 9.74 -8.90
CA GLY A 82 30.13 10.41 -9.67
C GLY A 82 29.80 9.94 -11.10
N ARG A 83 30.34 8.82 -11.59
CA ARG A 83 30.10 8.33 -12.97
C ARG A 83 29.51 6.92 -12.93
N GLY A 84 28.18 6.84 -13.02
CA GLY A 84 27.44 5.59 -13.12
C GLY A 84 27.69 4.91 -14.46
N VAL A 85 28.32 3.73 -14.42
CA VAL A 85 28.49 2.84 -15.57
C VAL A 85 27.14 2.14 -15.86
N TRP A 86 26.32 2.75 -16.71
CA TRP A 86 25.26 2.05 -17.42
C TRP A 86 25.86 1.56 -18.72
N LEU A 87 25.99 0.25 -18.90
CA LEU A 87 26.06 -0.51 -20.16
C LEU A 87 26.86 -1.78 -19.93
N LYS A 88 26.15 -2.91 -19.83
CA LYS A 88 26.57 -4.21 -20.41
C LYS A 88 25.40 -5.18 -20.30
N GLY A 89 24.75 -5.45 -21.43
CA GLY A 89 23.64 -6.40 -21.50
C GLY A 89 22.87 -6.45 -22.82
N LEU A 90 23.44 -6.00 -23.94
CA LEU A 90 22.86 -6.29 -25.26
C LEU A 90 23.60 -7.50 -25.85
N PRO A 91 22.92 -8.64 -26.10
CA PRO A 91 23.53 -9.75 -26.82
C PRO A 91 23.70 -9.41 -28.31
N SER A 92 24.79 -9.95 -28.88
CA SER A 92 25.29 -9.72 -30.24
C SER A 92 24.33 -10.09 -31.36
#